data_AF-A0A8H7N0I0-F1
#
_entry.id   AF-A0A8H7N0I0-F1
#
_cell.length_a   1.000
_cell.length_b   1.000
_cell.length_c   1.000
_cell.angle_alpha   90.00
_cell.angle_beta   90.00
_cell.angle_gamma   90.00
#
_symmetry.space_group_name_H-M   'P 1'
#
loop_
_entity.id
_entity.type
_entity.pdbx_description
1 polymer ?
#
loop_
_entity_poly.entity_id
_entity_poly.type
_entity_poly.pdbx_seq_one_letter_code
_entity_poly.pdbx_strand_id
1 'polypeptide(L)'
;MHQKDSSGNTALMRIMTSSALVEDRLESARILLSHAATIRDYGSEDEQQESLRMAVRLGDLEMCDLVLSIGRADPRSLLTSIDQGEMIFPGEMTDNEGPLPAMVQLLRRHTETTSLSPDL
;
A
#
# COMPACT_ATOMS: atom_id res chain seq x y z
N MET A 1 5.23 -14.74 -4.43
CA MET A 1 4.25 -14.26 -3.43
C MET A 1 2.89 -13.92 -4.06
N HIS A 2 2.74 -14.15 -5.36
CA HIS A 2 1.55 -13.85 -6.16
C HIS A 2 0.39 -14.85 -5.99
N GLN A 3 0.54 -15.84 -5.09
CA GLN A 3 -0.50 -16.82 -4.88
C GLN A 3 -1.72 -16.12 -4.28
N LYS A 4 -2.85 -16.26 -4.97
CA LYS A 4 -4.14 -15.76 -4.55
C LYS A 4 -4.94 -16.90 -3.95
N ASP A 5 -5.73 -16.59 -2.94
CA ASP A 5 -6.72 -17.51 -2.42
C ASP A 5 -7.97 -17.57 -3.33
N SER A 6 -9.00 -18.30 -2.88
CA SER A 6 -10.28 -18.41 -3.59
C SER A 6 -11.06 -17.09 -3.72
N SER A 7 -10.67 -16.05 -3.00
CA SER A 7 -11.24 -14.71 -3.05
C SER A 7 -10.38 -13.74 -3.89
N GLY A 8 -9.29 -14.21 -4.48
CA GLY A 8 -8.38 -13.36 -5.26
C GLY A 8 -7.39 -12.55 -4.42
N ASN A 9 -7.31 -12.77 -3.11
CA ASN A 9 -6.44 -12.01 -2.21
C ASN A 9 -5.06 -12.65 -2.11
N THR A 10 -4.01 -11.82 -2.16
CA THR A 10 -2.64 -12.25 -1.83
C THR A 10 -2.49 -12.42 -0.32
N ALA A 11 -1.38 -13.05 0.10
CA ALA A 11 -1.04 -13.17 1.52
C ALA A 11 -0.99 -11.80 2.23
N LEU A 12 -0.46 -10.78 1.56
CA LEU A 12 -0.37 -9.42 2.10
C LEU A 12 -1.77 -8.81 2.32
N MET A 13 -2.67 -8.95 1.35
CA MET A 13 -4.05 -8.48 1.47
C MET A 13 -4.81 -9.17 2.60
N ARG A 14 -4.55 -10.47 2.83
CA ARG A 14 -5.10 -11.21 3.96
C ARG A 14 -4.59 -10.71 5.31
N ILE A 15 -3.31 -10.34 5.39
CA ILE A 15 -2.75 -9.74 6.59
C ILE A 15 -3.45 -8.41 6.89
N MET A 16 -3.62 -7.56 5.87
CA MET A 16 -4.26 -6.24 6.02
C MET A 16 -5.70 -6.33 6.55
N THR A 17 -6.46 -7.30 6.06
CA THR A 17 -7.88 -7.52 6.40
C THR A 17 -8.09 -8.44 7.60
N SER A 18 -7.02 -8.96 8.20
CA SER A 18 -7.08 -9.81 9.38
C SER A 18 -7.63 -9.07 10.60
N SER A 19 -8.30 -9.79 11.50
CA SER A 19 -8.73 -9.29 12.80
C SER A 19 -7.62 -9.30 13.86
N ALA A 20 -6.37 -9.58 13.48
CA ALA A 20 -5.22 -9.54 14.38
C ALA A 20 -4.91 -8.11 14.85
N LEU A 21 -4.10 -8.01 15.92
CA LEU A 21 -3.64 -6.71 16.42
C LEU A 21 -2.84 -5.97 15.34
N VAL A 22 -2.87 -4.63 15.38
CA VAL A 22 -2.17 -3.78 14.40
C VAL A 22 -0.68 -4.12 14.34
N GLU A 23 -0.04 -4.27 15.50
CA GLU A 23 1.38 -4.64 15.61
C GLU A 23 1.70 -5.97 14.92
N ASP A 24 0.86 -6.99 15.14
CA ASP A 24 1.03 -8.32 14.53
C ASP A 24 0.85 -8.26 13.01
N ARG A 25 -0.12 -7.47 12.53
CA ARG A 25 -0.35 -7.27 11.10
C ARG A 25 0.84 -6.59 10.44
N LEU A 26 1.36 -5.51 11.05
CA LEU A 26 2.50 -4.76 10.51
C LEU A 26 3.77 -5.60 10.49
N GLU A 27 4.05 -6.35 11.56
CA GLU A 27 5.25 -7.19 11.60
C GLU A 27 5.15 -8.35 10.60
N SER A 28 3.98 -8.99 10.51
CA SER A 28 3.74 -10.04 9.50
C SER A 28 3.92 -9.49 8.09
N ALA A 29 3.37 -8.30 7.80
CA ALA A 29 3.53 -7.64 6.51
C ALA A 29 4.99 -7.27 6.25
N ARG A 30 5.74 -6.82 7.26
CA ARG A 30 7.16 -6.46 7.14
C ARG A 30 7.99 -7.68 6.75
N ILE A 31 7.86 -8.77 7.51
CA ILE A 31 8.57 -10.03 7.23
C ILE A 31 8.27 -10.49 5.81
N LEU A 32 6.97 -10.48 5.46
CA LEU A 32 6.50 -10.88 4.15
C LEU A 32 7.15 -10.00 3.06
N LEU A 33 6.97 -8.68 3.10
CA LEU A 33 7.52 -7.73 2.13
C LEU A 33 9.05 -7.77 2.05
N SER A 34 9.75 -7.88 3.17
CA SER A 34 11.22 -7.97 3.20
C SER A 34 11.72 -9.24 2.52
N HIS A 35 11.09 -10.39 2.81
CA HIS A 35 11.42 -11.64 2.11
C HIS A 35 11.15 -11.49 0.60
N ALA A 36 10.02 -10.88 0.26
CA ALA A 36 9.62 -10.63 -1.11
C ALA A 36 10.63 -9.73 -1.87
N ALA A 37 11.12 -8.66 -1.25
CA ALA A 37 12.09 -7.73 -1.83
C ALA A 37 13.44 -8.40 -2.19
N THR A 38 13.77 -9.55 -1.57
CA THR A 38 14.97 -10.34 -1.93
C THR A 38 14.78 -11.20 -3.19
N ILE A 39 13.53 -11.40 -3.63
CA ILE A 39 13.18 -12.21 -4.78
C ILE A 39 13.07 -11.29 -6.00
N ARG A 40 13.80 -11.61 -7.09
CA ARG A 40 13.79 -10.82 -8.34
C ARG A 40 12.42 -10.73 -9.03
N ASP A 41 11.51 -11.66 -8.72
CA ASP A 41 10.14 -11.75 -9.25
C ASP A 41 9.11 -11.50 -8.13
N TYR A 42 9.19 -10.31 -7.55
CA TYR A 42 8.31 -9.87 -6.48
C TYR A 42 7.13 -9.06 -7.03
N GLY A 43 5.90 -9.55 -6.85
CA GLY A 43 4.67 -8.98 -7.44
C GLY A 43 4.71 -8.84 -8.98
N SER A 44 3.55 -8.87 -9.64
CA SER A 44 3.43 -7.96 -10.79
C SER A 44 3.28 -6.53 -10.26
N GLU A 45 3.60 -5.53 -11.10
CA GLU A 45 3.34 -4.12 -10.77
C GLU A 45 1.86 -3.90 -10.36
N ASP A 46 0.93 -4.56 -11.05
CA ASP A 46 -0.49 -4.53 -10.73
C ASP A 46 -0.80 -5.07 -9.32
N GLU A 47 -0.11 -6.11 -8.86
CA GLU A 47 -0.33 -6.70 -7.55
C GLU A 47 0.25 -5.86 -6.41
N GLN A 48 1.40 -5.23 -6.65
CA GLN A 48 1.97 -4.24 -5.73
C GLN A 48 1.02 -3.05 -5.60
N GLN A 49 0.49 -2.58 -6.74
CA GLN A 49 -0.43 -1.44 -6.77
C GLN A 49 -1.77 -1.76 -6.11
N GLU A 50 -2.33 -2.95 -6.31
CA GLU A 50 -3.57 -3.36 -5.65
C GLU A 50 -3.38 -3.47 -4.13
N SER A 51 -2.21 -3.93 -3.68
CA SER A 51 -1.91 -3.99 -2.24
C SER A 51 -1.85 -2.59 -1.62
N LEU A 52 -1.25 -1.62 -2.32
CA LEU A 52 -1.24 -0.22 -1.88
C LEU A 52 -2.66 0.37 -1.89
N ARG A 53 -3.43 0.12 -2.95
CA ARG A 53 -4.83 0.58 -3.08
C ARG A 53 -5.70 0.04 -1.93
N MET A 54 -5.50 -1.22 -1.55
CA MET A 54 -6.21 -1.83 -0.42
C MET A 54 -5.85 -1.13 0.90
N ALA A 55 -4.56 -0.95 1.20
CA ALA A 55 -4.13 -0.27 2.42
C ALA A 55 -4.72 1.15 2.51
N VAL A 56 -4.75 1.88 1.39
CA VAL A 56 -5.35 3.21 1.32
C VAL A 56 -6.86 3.19 1.52
N ARG A 57 -7.58 2.20 0.95
CA ARG A 57 -9.03 2.01 1.19
C ARG A 57 -9.36 1.69 2.65
N LEU A 58 -8.47 0.98 3.34
CA LEU A 58 -8.61 0.66 4.77
C LEU A 58 -8.25 1.85 5.68
N GLY A 59 -7.67 2.93 5.14
CA GLY A 59 -7.18 4.06 5.92
C GLY A 59 -5.97 3.73 6.81
N ASP A 60 -5.29 2.62 6.54
CA ASP A 60 -4.19 2.09 7.36
C ASP A 60 -2.86 2.76 6.96
N LEU A 61 -2.59 3.93 7.54
CA LEU A 61 -1.43 4.77 7.22
C LEU A 61 -0.09 4.04 7.40
N GLU A 62 0.05 3.28 8.48
CA GLU A 62 1.27 2.54 8.81
C GLU A 62 1.51 1.41 7.80
N MET A 63 0.44 0.73 7.41
CA MET A 63 0.52 -0.29 6.36
C MET A 63 0.83 0.32 4.99
N CYS A 64 0.26 1.48 4.65
CA CYS A 64 0.60 2.21 3.43
C CYS A 64 2.09 2.57 3.38
N ASP A 65 2.63 3.11 4.48
CA ASP A 65 4.06 3.45 4.55
C ASP A 65 4.94 2.23 4.35
N LEU A 66 4.57 1.09 4.94
CA LEU A 66 5.29 -0.18 4.81
C LEU A 66 5.30 -0.69 3.36
N VAL A 67 4.15 -0.66 2.68
CA VAL A 67 4.02 -1.09 1.28
C VAL A 67 4.82 -0.18 0.34
N LEU A 68 4.84 1.13 0.59
CA LEU A 68 5.65 2.06 -0.21
C LEU A 68 7.14 1.89 0.04
N SER A 69 7.54 1.71 1.31
CA SER A 69 8.95 1.63 1.69
C SER A 69 9.62 0.32 1.27
N ILE A 70 8.90 -0.80 1.32
CA ILE A 70 9.46 -2.14 1.08
C ILE A 70 8.86 -2.79 -0.17
N GLY A 71 7.56 -2.59 -0.39
CA GLY A 71 6.76 -3.27 -1.40
C GLY A 71 6.83 -2.69 -2.81
N ARG A 72 7.73 -1.73 -3.07
CA ARG A 72 8.03 -1.17 -4.41
C ARG A 72 6.82 -0.64 -5.20
N ALA A 73 5.69 -0.43 -4.54
CA ALA A 73 4.49 0.11 -5.18
C ALA A 73 4.73 1.56 -5.61
N ASP A 74 4.14 1.97 -6.74
CA ASP A 74 4.29 3.34 -7.24
C ASP A 74 3.22 4.27 -6.62
N PRO A 75 3.61 5.23 -5.77
CA PRO A 75 2.68 6.22 -5.23
C PRO A 75 2.11 7.16 -6.30
N ARG A 76 2.79 7.38 -7.44
CA ARG A 76 2.34 8.33 -8.48
C ARG A 76 1.09 7.84 -9.20
N SER A 77 1.10 6.56 -9.60
CA SER A 77 -0.07 5.89 -10.18
C SER A 77 -1.29 6.03 -9.27
N LEU A 78 -1.12 5.86 -7.95
CA LEU A 78 -2.23 6.00 -7.01
C LEU A 78 -2.71 7.44 -6.84
N LEU A 79 -1.79 8.40 -6.73
CA LEU A 79 -2.15 9.82 -6.66
C LEU A 79 -2.95 10.26 -7.87
N THR A 80 -2.57 9.79 -9.07
CA THR A 80 -3.30 10.08 -10.31
C THR A 80 -4.74 9.55 -10.24
N SER A 81 -4.94 8.31 -9.79
CA SER A 81 -6.28 7.74 -9.60
C SER A 81 -7.11 8.48 -8.54
N ILE A 82 -6.47 8.97 -7.47
CA ILE A 82 -7.14 9.78 -6.43
C ILE A 82 -7.57 11.14 -7.03
N ASP A 83 -6.67 11.83 -7.74
CA ASP A 83 -6.95 13.13 -8.35
C ASP A 83 -8.04 13.03 -9.44
N GLN A 84 -8.12 11.90 -10.14
CA GLN A 84 -9.17 11.59 -11.12
C GLN A 84 -10.50 11.15 -10.48
N GLY A 85 -10.54 10.95 -9.16
CA GLY A 85 -11.73 10.46 -8.47
C GLY A 85 -12.09 9.01 -8.77
N GLU A 86 -11.15 8.22 -9.33
CA GLU A 86 -11.35 6.80 -9.65
C GLU A 86 -11.29 5.91 -8.40
N MET A 87 -10.79 6.46 -7.29
CA MET A 87 -10.69 5.75 -6.03
C MET A 87 -11.93 5.97 -5.17
N ILE A 88 -12.76 4.93 -5.08
CA ILE A 88 -13.90 4.88 -4.15
C ILE A 88 -13.41 4.43 -2.78
N PHE A 89 -13.59 5.29 -1.78
CA PHE A 89 -13.32 5.01 -0.38
C PHE A 89 -14.58 4.44 0.29
N PRO A 90 -14.52 3.25 0.91
CA PRO A 90 -15.69 2.66 1.56
C PRO A 90 -15.98 3.36 2.91
N GLY A 91 -17.18 3.94 3.05
CA GLY A 91 -17.66 4.55 4.29
C GLY A 91 -17.13 5.96 4.54
N GLU A 92 -17.94 6.79 5.21
CA GLU A 92 -17.74 8.23 5.45
C GLU A 92 -16.31 8.60 5.88
N MET A 93 -15.47 8.96 4.91
CA MET A 93 -14.27 9.80 5.11
C MET A 93 -14.66 11.29 5.10
N THR A 94 -15.86 11.62 5.58
CA THR A 94 -16.51 12.93 5.38
C THR A 94 -16.10 13.99 6.39
N ASP A 95 -15.36 13.61 7.42
CA ASP A 95 -14.83 14.58 8.36
C ASP A 95 -13.52 15.14 7.80
N ASN A 96 -13.34 16.46 7.88
CA ASN A 96 -12.10 17.17 7.48
C ASN A 96 -10.84 16.68 8.24
N GLU A 97 -10.99 15.71 9.16
CA GLU A 97 -9.95 15.00 9.91
C GLU A 97 -9.83 13.50 9.51
N GLY A 98 -10.38 13.09 8.37
CA GLY A 98 -10.24 11.73 7.86
C GLY A 98 -8.77 11.36 7.54
N PRO A 99 -8.45 10.07 7.38
CA PRO A 99 -7.08 9.62 7.06
C PRO A 99 -6.63 10.05 5.66
N LEU A 100 -7.54 10.52 4.81
CA LEU A 100 -7.28 10.85 3.41
C LEU A 100 -6.26 12.00 3.21
N PRO A 101 -6.40 13.18 3.85
CA PRO A 101 -5.35 14.20 3.84
C PRO A 101 -3.97 13.67 4.27
N ALA A 102 -3.90 12.88 5.35
CA ALA A 102 -2.65 12.29 5.82
C ALA A 102 -2.08 11.29 4.81
N MET A 103 -2.94 10.52 4.16
CA MET A 103 -2.59 9.56 3.12
C MET A 103 -2.04 10.24 1.87
N VAL A 104 -2.69 11.30 1.40
CA VAL A 104 -2.23 12.08 0.25
C VAL A 104 -0.86 12.71 0.55
N GLN A 105 -0.67 13.25 1.76
CA GLN A 105 0.64 13.76 2.18
C GLN A 105 1.71 12.66 2.22
N LEU A 106 1.36 11.47 2.70
CA LEU A 106 2.25 10.32 2.75
C LEU A 106 2.68 9.88 1.35
N LEU A 107 1.73 9.74 0.43
CA LEU A 107 2.00 9.40 -0.97
C LEU A 107 2.91 10.43 -1.63
N ARG A 108 2.62 11.73 -1.47
CA ARG A 108 3.45 12.82 -2.03
C ARG A 108 4.90 12.74 -1.56
N ARG A 109 5.13 12.51 -0.26
CA ARG A 109 6.49 12.36 0.30
C ARG A 109 7.29 11.25 -0.41
N HIS A 110 6.65 10.11 -0.66
CA HIS A 110 7.28 8.98 -1.37
C HIS A 110 7.50 9.24 -2.87
N THR A 111 6.73 10.15 -3.49
CA THR A 111 7.01 10.59 -4.87
C THR A 111 8.22 11.53 -4.97
N GLU A 112 8.47 12.34 -3.94
CA GLU A 112 9.58 13.29 -3.90
C GLU A 112 10.91 12.56 -3.67
N THR A 113 10.94 11.57 -2.78
CA THR A 113 12.12 10.72 -2.54
C THR A 113 12.54 9.92 -3.78
N THR A 114 11.59 9.48 -4.59
CA THR A 114 11.86 8.77 -5.85
C THR A 114 12.39 9.70 -6.96
N SER A 115 12.23 11.03 -6.83
CA SER A 115 12.83 12.02 -7.75
C SER A 115 14.29 12.36 -7.43
N LEU A 116 14.78 11.89 -6.27
CA LEU A 116 16.09 12.24 -5.72
C LEU A 116 17.11 11.11 -5.74
N SER A 117 16.84 9.98 -6.41
CA SER A 117 17.90 9.03 -6.80
C SER A 117 18.60 9.56 -8.06
N PRO A 118 19.82 10.13 -7.96
CA PRO A 118 20.64 10.33 -9.13
C PRO A 118 21.14 8.96 -9.58
N ASP A 119 21.12 8.72 -10.90
CA ASP A 119 21.79 7.59 -11.52
C ASP A 119 23.22 7.44 -10.95
N LEU A 120 23.54 6.26 -10.40
CA LEU A 120 24.88 5.83 -10.03
C LEU A 120 25.09 4.39 -10.51
#